data_AF-A0A7K4SSL2-F1
#
_entry.id   AF-A0A7K4SSL2-F1
#
_cell.length_a   1.000
_cell.length_b   1.000
_cell.length_c   1.000
_cell.angle_alpha   90.00
_cell.angle_beta   90.00
_cell.angle_gamma   90.00
#
_symmetry.space_group_name_H-M   'P 1'
#
loop_
_entity.id
_entity.type
_entity.pdbx_description
1 polymer ?
#
loop_
_entity_poly.entity_id
_entity_poly.type
_entity_poly.pdbx_seq_one_letter_code
_entity_poly.pdbx_strand_id
1 'polypeptide(L)'
;QSTCTLRGCCWSPNSDTSVPWCFFSSNYGYKVDGSTRPTQAGFETTLTRLQSPSLFGNDINTVLLTGEYQTPNRFRFKITDPKTQRFEVPHDHVQPFTGSAASNLNYKVDV
;
A
#
# COMPACT_ATOMS: atom_id res chain seq x y z
N GLN A 1 -0.84 16.65 22.36
CA GLN A 1 -1.44 15.44 22.95
C GLN A 1 -2.86 15.15 22.46
N SER A 2 -3.86 16.02 22.71
CA SER A 2 -5.28 15.76 22.37
C SER A 2 -5.52 15.27 20.93
N THR A 3 -4.99 15.98 19.92
CA THR A 3 -5.09 15.58 18.51
C THR A 3 -4.45 14.21 18.24
N CYS A 4 -3.37 13.87 18.95
CA CYS A 4 -2.69 12.59 18.78
C CYS A 4 -3.57 11.43 19.27
N THR A 5 -4.17 11.59 20.46
CA THR A 5 -5.09 10.62 21.05
C THR A 5 -6.38 10.50 20.24
N LEU A 6 -6.94 11.61 19.73
CA LEU A 6 -8.10 11.60 18.84
C LEU A 6 -7.81 10.81 17.55
N ARG A 7 -6.60 10.97 17.02
CA ARG A 7 -6.09 10.19 15.90
C ARG A 7 -5.59 8.81 16.33
N GLY A 8 -5.89 8.30 17.52
CA GLY A 8 -5.50 6.95 17.95
C GLY A 8 -4.01 6.60 17.80
N CYS A 9 -3.13 7.61 17.80
CA CYS A 9 -1.68 7.48 17.63
C CYS A 9 -0.96 7.39 18.98
N CYS A 10 0.33 7.09 18.96
CA CYS A 10 1.20 7.12 20.14
C CYS A 10 1.71 8.53 20.42
N TRP A 11 1.59 8.98 21.67
CA TRP A 11 2.13 10.26 22.14
C TRP A 11 3.36 10.04 23.01
N SER A 12 4.52 10.50 22.57
CA SER A 12 5.79 10.44 23.30
C SER A 12 6.61 11.71 23.05
N PRO A 13 6.51 12.73 23.93
CA PRO A 13 7.27 13.96 23.76
C PRO A 13 8.78 13.71 23.91
N ASN A 14 9.59 14.43 23.13
CA ASN A 14 11.05 14.31 23.12
C ASN A 14 11.69 15.70 23.20
N SER A 15 12.87 15.80 23.82
CA SER A 15 13.64 17.04 23.87
C SER A 15 14.19 17.46 22.49
N ASP A 16 14.44 16.48 21.62
CA ASP A 16 14.75 16.72 20.22
C ASP A 16 13.47 16.99 19.43
N THR A 17 13.33 18.22 18.96
CA THR A 17 12.16 18.66 18.18
C THR A 17 12.06 18.05 16.79
N SER A 18 13.14 17.41 16.29
CA SER A 18 13.11 16.67 15.02
C SER A 18 12.43 15.31 15.14
N VAL A 19 12.33 14.77 16.37
CA VAL A 19 11.67 13.50 16.64
C VAL A 19 10.16 13.74 16.77
N PRO A 20 9.31 13.06 15.98
CA PRO A 20 7.86 13.29 16.03
C PRO A 20 7.29 12.86 17.38
N TRP A 21 6.70 13.81 18.11
CA TRP A 21 6.05 13.54 19.39
C TRP A 21 4.78 12.70 19.27
N CYS A 22 4.17 12.70 18.07
CA CYS A 22 2.99 11.92 17.75
C CYS A 22 3.27 11.06 16.52
N PHE A 23 3.19 9.74 16.65
CA PHE A 23 3.54 8.80 15.59
C PHE A 23 2.54 7.65 15.51
N PHE A 24 2.48 6.99 14.36
CA PHE A 24 1.56 5.88 14.13
C PHE A 24 1.85 4.69 15.05
N SER A 25 0.80 4.13 15.63
CA SER A 25 0.79 2.83 16.27
C SER A 25 0.60 1.70 15.25
N SER A 26 0.86 0.46 15.67
CA SER A 26 0.73 -0.74 14.84
C SER A 26 -0.70 -1.11 14.42
N ASN A 27 -1.72 -0.44 14.96
CA ASN A 27 -3.12 -0.58 14.57
C ASN A 27 -3.49 0.25 13.33
N TYR A 28 -2.57 1.05 12.79
CA TYR A 28 -2.75 1.78 11.54
C TYR A 28 -2.25 0.97 10.34
N GLY A 29 -2.92 1.13 9.21
CA GLY A 29 -2.55 0.50 7.95
C GLY A 29 -3.59 -0.52 7.49
N TYR A 30 -3.14 -1.50 6.73
CA TYR A 30 -3.96 -2.55 6.15
C TYR A 30 -3.34 -3.91 6.45
N LYS A 31 -4.18 -4.93 6.49
CA LYS A 31 -3.76 -6.33 6.54
C LYS A 31 -4.14 -7.04 5.24
N VAL A 32 -3.39 -8.06 4.89
CA VAL A 32 -3.78 -9.00 3.84
C VAL A 32 -5.08 -9.68 4.25
N ASP A 33 -6.03 -9.73 3.32
CA ASP A 33 -7.31 -10.39 3.47
C ASP A 33 -7.35 -11.64 2.58
N GLY A 34 -7.12 -12.79 3.19
CA GLY A 34 -6.99 -14.07 2.50
C GLY A 34 -5.56 -14.36 2.03
N SER A 35 -5.42 -14.93 0.84
CA SER A 35 -4.13 -15.29 0.25
C SER A 35 -3.81 -14.46 -0.98
N THR A 36 -2.53 -14.39 -1.32
CA THR A 36 -2.09 -13.88 -2.62
C THR A 36 -2.62 -14.78 -3.74
N ARG A 37 -3.07 -14.16 -4.83
CA ARG A 37 -3.59 -14.83 -6.02
C ARG A 37 -2.58 -14.63 -7.16
N PRO A 38 -2.05 -15.69 -7.78
CA PRO A 38 -1.11 -15.53 -8.88
C PRO A 38 -1.82 -14.95 -10.11
N THR A 39 -1.11 -14.13 -10.87
CA THR A 39 -1.54 -13.61 -12.17
C THR A 39 -0.49 -13.93 -13.22
N GLN A 40 -0.80 -13.71 -14.50
CA GLN A 40 0.18 -13.89 -15.58
C GLN A 40 1.43 -13.02 -15.39
N ALA A 41 1.25 -11.78 -14.90
CA ALA A 41 2.32 -10.81 -14.71
C ALA A 41 2.98 -10.86 -13.32
N GLY A 42 2.32 -11.46 -12.33
CA GLY A 42 2.82 -11.57 -10.96
C GLY A 42 1.76 -12.06 -9.98
N PHE A 43 1.21 -11.15 -9.17
CA PHE A 43 0.21 -11.51 -8.18
C PHE A 43 -0.76 -10.38 -7.89
N GLU A 44 -1.87 -10.72 -7.25
CA GLU A 44 -2.81 -9.81 -6.65
C GLU A 44 -3.12 -10.21 -5.21
N THR A 45 -3.40 -9.24 -4.35
CA THR A 45 -3.88 -9.50 -3.00
C THR A 45 -4.84 -8.40 -2.56
N THR A 46 -5.88 -8.80 -1.83
CA THR A 46 -6.81 -7.85 -1.23
C THR A 46 -6.25 -7.41 0.11
N LEU A 47 -6.26 -6.10 0.36
CA LEU A 47 -5.87 -5.51 1.63
C LEU A 47 -7.08 -4.86 2.28
N THR A 48 -7.30 -5.15 3.56
CA THR A 48 -8.42 -4.61 4.34
C THR A 48 -7.89 -3.71 5.44
N ARG A 49 -8.45 -2.50 5.53
CA ARG A 49 -8.03 -1.46 6.47
C ARG A 49 -8.18 -1.96 7.91
N LEU A 50 -7.16 -1.71 8.73
CA LEU A 50 -7.25 -1.95 10.16
C LEU A 50 -8.23 -0.96 10.80
N GLN A 51 -8.85 -1.37 11.90
CA GLN A 51 -9.77 -0.52 12.63
C GLN A 51 -9.01 0.57 13.38
N SER A 52 -8.90 1.74 12.75
CA SER A 52 -8.28 2.94 13.31
C SER A 52 -9.08 4.20 12.97
N PRO A 53 -8.99 5.28 13.78
CA PRO A 53 -9.61 6.56 13.45
C PRO A 53 -9.24 7.07 12.05
N SER A 54 -10.13 7.83 11.43
CA SER A 54 -9.84 8.52 10.19
C SER A 54 -8.94 9.73 10.47
N LEU A 55 -7.93 9.94 9.63
CA LEU A 55 -7.05 11.11 9.75
C LEU A 55 -7.59 12.31 8.96
N PHE A 56 -8.07 12.06 7.74
CA PHE A 56 -8.46 13.08 6.76
C PHE A 56 -9.81 12.79 6.08
N GLY A 57 -10.55 11.77 6.53
CA GLY A 57 -11.82 11.34 5.93
C GLY A 57 -11.63 10.45 4.69
N ASN A 58 -12.75 9.90 4.21
CA ASN A 58 -12.86 9.11 2.97
C ASN A 58 -11.87 7.93 2.88
N ASP A 59 -11.65 7.22 3.99
CA ASP A 59 -10.86 6.00 3.99
C ASP A 59 -11.46 4.92 3.08
N ILE A 60 -10.61 4.24 2.31
CA ILE A 60 -11.01 3.15 1.42
C ILE A 60 -10.79 1.83 2.16
N ASN A 61 -11.85 1.21 2.67
CA ASN A 61 -11.70 0.03 3.55
C ASN A 61 -11.06 -1.18 2.87
N THR A 62 -11.24 -1.35 1.56
CA THR A 62 -10.72 -2.48 0.81
C THR A 62 -9.97 -1.95 -0.40
N VAL A 63 -8.70 -2.30 -0.51
CA VAL A 63 -7.84 -1.95 -1.66
C VAL A 63 -7.25 -3.21 -2.27
N LEU A 64 -6.92 -3.16 -3.55
CA LEU A 64 -6.28 -4.24 -4.30
C LEU A 64 -4.83 -3.87 -4.56
N LEU A 65 -3.91 -4.69 -4.04
CA LEU A 65 -2.50 -4.65 -4.41
C LEU A 65 -2.28 -5.56 -5.61
N THR A 66 -1.81 -5.00 -6.72
CA THR A 66 -1.39 -5.73 -7.91
C THR A 66 0.13 -5.60 -8.06
N GLY A 67 0.84 -6.72 -8.07
CA GLY A 67 2.28 -6.81 -8.30
C GLY A 67 2.61 -7.38 -9.68
N GLU A 68 3.53 -6.74 -10.40
CA GLU A 68 3.97 -7.09 -11.74
C GLU A 68 5.49 -7.28 -11.78
N TYR A 69 5.94 -8.48 -12.13
CA TYR A 69 7.35 -8.80 -12.37
C TYR A 69 7.72 -8.43 -13.81
N GLN A 70 7.86 -7.13 -14.09
CA GLN A 70 7.99 -6.64 -15.47
C GLN A 70 9.32 -7.04 -16.13
N THR A 71 10.43 -6.97 -15.40
CA THR A 71 11.76 -7.39 -15.88
C THR A 71 12.59 -7.97 -14.73
N PRO A 72 13.75 -8.61 -15.00
CA PRO A 72 14.68 -9.06 -13.96
C PRO A 72 15.12 -7.97 -12.97
N ASN A 73 15.03 -6.70 -13.37
CA ASN A 73 15.48 -5.55 -12.59
C ASN A 73 14.38 -4.51 -12.31
N ARG A 74 13.13 -4.80 -12.69
CA ARG A 74 12.01 -3.88 -12.51
C ARG A 74 10.78 -4.61 -12.01
N PHE A 75 10.46 -4.32 -10.75
CA PHE A 75 9.17 -4.63 -10.15
C PHE A 75 8.27 -3.41 -10.27
N ARG A 76 6.98 -3.63 -10.53
CA ARG A 76 5.96 -2.60 -10.40
C ARG A 76 4.86 -3.12 -9.50
N PHE A 77 4.33 -2.26 -8.63
CA PHE A 77 3.09 -2.55 -7.94
C PHE A 77 2.17 -1.33 -7.97
N LYS A 78 0.87 -1.57 -7.83
CA LYS A 78 -0.11 -0.51 -7.59
C LYS A 78 -1.09 -0.94 -6.52
N ILE A 79 -1.58 0.03 -5.75
CA ILE A 79 -2.66 -0.14 -4.79
C ILE A 79 -3.84 0.65 -5.32
N THR A 80 -4.95 -0.02 -5.58
CA THR A 80 -6.12 0.56 -6.25
C THR A 80 -7.39 0.30 -5.46
N ASP A 81 -8.42 1.11 -5.67
CA ASP A 81 -9.77 0.81 -5.18
C ASP A 81 -10.43 -0.14 -6.19
N PRO A 82 -10.76 -1.39 -5.78
CA PRO A 82 -11.35 -2.37 -6.69
C PRO A 82 -12.81 -2.06 -7.06
N LYS A 83 -13.49 -1.17 -6.33
CA LYS A 83 -14.90 -0.80 -6.56
C LYS A 83 -15.04 0.47 -7.36
N THR A 84 -14.08 1.39 -7.24
CA THR A 84 -14.13 2.70 -7.87
C THR A 84 -12.86 2.96 -8.67
N GLN A 85 -12.99 3.14 -9.98
CA GLN A 85 -11.86 3.57 -10.79
C GLN A 85 -11.41 4.98 -10.36
N ARG A 86 -10.18 5.08 -9.87
CA ARG A 86 -9.55 6.35 -9.50
C ARG A 86 -8.72 6.89 -10.67
N PHE A 87 -8.35 8.15 -10.58
CA PHE A 87 -7.45 8.77 -11.55
C PHE A 87 -6.12 8.00 -11.60
N GLU A 88 -5.75 7.54 -12.78
CA GLU A 88 -4.40 7.07 -13.11
C GLU A 88 -3.78 8.09 -14.09
N VAL A 89 -2.48 8.37 -13.95
CA VAL A 89 -1.79 9.36 -14.79
C VAL A 89 -1.78 8.86 -16.24
N PRO A 90 -2.34 9.62 -17.21
CA PRO A 90 -2.28 9.27 -18.62
C PRO A 90 -0.88 9.59 -19.16
N HIS A 91 0.05 8.65 -18.98
CA HIS A 91 1.45 8.86 -19.33
C HIS A 91 1.73 8.49 -20.80
N ASP A 92 2.42 9.37 -21.54
CA ASP A 92 2.67 9.16 -22.98
C ASP A 92 3.56 7.94 -23.29
N HIS A 93 4.57 7.70 -22.46
CA HIS A 93 5.54 6.60 -22.66
C HIS A 93 5.33 5.36 -21.78
N VAL A 94 4.80 5.49 -20.56
CA VAL A 94 4.60 4.35 -19.66
C VAL A 94 3.30 3.65 -20.04
N GLN A 95 3.44 2.48 -20.66
CA GLN A 95 2.32 1.68 -21.12
C GLN A 95 1.88 0.64 -20.07
N PRO A 96 0.60 0.21 -20.08
CA PRO A 96 0.16 -0.95 -19.31
C PRO A 96 0.97 -2.20 -19.66
N PHE A 97 1.34 -2.98 -18.65
CA PHE A 97 2.09 -4.20 -18.86
C PHE A 97 1.14 -5.35 -19.25
N THR A 98 1.35 -5.92 -20.42
CA THR A 98 0.56 -7.07 -20.94
C THR A 98 1.39 -8.35 -21.07
N GLY A 99 2.62 -8.34 -20.53
CA GLY A 99 3.54 -9.48 -20.59
C GLY A 99 3.33 -10.48 -19.45
N SER A 100 4.02 -11.62 -19.56
CA SER A 100 4.15 -12.56 -18.45
C SER A 100 5.26 -12.14 -17.48
N ALA A 101 5.18 -12.62 -16.24
CA ALA A 101 6.20 -12.41 -15.23
C ALA A 101 7.60 -12.78 -15.77
N ALA A 102 8.57 -11.89 -15.57
CA ALA A 102 9.95 -12.12 -15.96
C ALA A 102 10.58 -13.27 -15.14
N SER A 103 11.48 -14.01 -15.77
CA SER A 103 12.32 -15.02 -15.12
C SER A 103 13.65 -14.42 -14.63
N ASN A 104 14.39 -15.17 -13.82
CA ASN A 104 15.73 -14.79 -13.33
C ASN A 104 15.78 -13.41 -12.64
N LEU A 105 14.84 -13.18 -11.71
CA LEU A 105 14.71 -11.92 -11.00
C LEU A 105 15.94 -11.65 -10.11
N ASN A 106 16.40 -10.40 -10.09
CA ASN A 106 17.46 -9.92 -9.20
C ASN A 106 16.91 -9.36 -7.87
N TYR A 107 15.64 -9.64 -7.59
CA TYR A 107 14.94 -9.20 -6.39
C TYR A 107 13.94 -10.27 -5.95
N LYS A 108 13.53 -10.19 -4.68
CA LYS A 108 12.46 -11.00 -4.09
C LYS A 108 11.43 -10.07 -3.46
N VAL A 109 10.15 -10.39 -3.64
CA VAL A 109 9.04 -9.67 -3.03
C VAL A 109 8.41 -10.57 -1.97
N ASP A 110 8.32 -10.06 -0.75
CA ASP A 110 7.63 -10.68 0.38
C ASP A 110 6.45 -9.78 0.77
N VAL A 111 5.28 -10.40 0.94
CA VAL A 111 3.99 -9.72 1.22
C VAL A 111 3.44 -10.20 2.55
#